data_AF-A0A7C5QBH9-F1
#
_entry.id   AF-A0A7C5QBH9-F1
#
_cell.length_a   1.000
_cell.length_b   1.000
_cell.length_c   1.000
_cell.angle_alpha   90.00
_cell.angle_beta   90.00
_cell.angle_gamma   90.00
#
_symmetry.space_group_name_H-M   'P 1'
#
loop_
_entity.id
_entity.type
_entity.pdbx_description
1 polymer ?
#
loop_
_entity_poly.entity_id
_entity_poly.type
_entity_poly.pdbx_seq_one_letter_code
_entity_poly.pdbx_strand_id
1 'polypeptide(L)'
;MYMAAKLAFLLSLMQKNTNMKRFRRILLALVALLLILILGLWIYLQSTAPKYKGQAKLPGLQQEVEVVFDEYGIPHIYAQNAPDAYRAMGYIHAQDRLFQMEMLRRLSSGRLSEILGPELKEVDELFRTLGFRQKAEQQVAAFRSAQNQEWLQLAQSYLNGINAFIDEGPTPPEFTLIGIPKTKFDLEDVYTIVYYMALGFTNAVHSDAAFAKIRSELGPEYTKYWEEAVLPSSQQSMPASEEGLFHTIGDALEKAGLPLWTGSNAWVLAPSRSASGHAILANDTHIHFSQPSVWYEAYMNYPGFEFYGYFLAGVPYAILGHNNRLGWGLTIYPIDNLDLYQEKTKPDNPKLILQDSAWIPLQERKETISVKGEDSYQITVQSSPRGPIVNKIVGELTEMEEPVSLWWSLLHLNSRFLETLYHLQRSQNLEEFQQYVSGMPLTY
;
A
#
# COMPACT_ATOMS: atom_id res chain seq x y z
N MET A 1 28.91 -9.27 35.58
CA MET A 1 29.90 -9.85 36.54
C MET A 1 29.44 -11.15 37.19
N TYR A 2 28.20 -11.26 37.70
CA TYR A 2 27.71 -12.44 38.43
C TYR A 2 27.62 -13.74 37.58
N MET A 3 27.25 -13.62 36.31
CA MET A 3 27.12 -14.75 35.38
C MET A 3 28.48 -15.36 34.99
N ALA A 4 29.50 -14.51 34.78
CA ALA A 4 30.86 -14.94 34.49
C ALA A 4 31.52 -15.67 35.67
N ALA A 5 31.26 -15.22 36.91
CA ALA A 5 31.75 -15.88 38.12
C ALA A 5 31.09 -17.25 38.35
N LYS A 6 29.77 -17.38 38.12
CA LYS A 6 29.07 -18.68 38.17
C LYS A 6 29.57 -19.66 37.11
N LEU A 7 29.83 -19.17 35.88
CA LEU A 7 30.38 -19.99 34.80
C LEU A 7 31.79 -20.49 35.14
N ALA A 8 32.64 -19.63 35.70
CA ALA A 8 33.99 -20.00 36.14
C ALA A 8 33.99 -21.02 37.29
N PHE A 9 33.07 -20.90 38.25
CA PHE A 9 32.91 -21.84 39.37
C PHE A 9 32.40 -23.21 38.90
N LEU A 10 31.41 -23.24 38.01
CA LEU A 10 30.93 -24.48 37.39
C LEU A 10 32.05 -25.17 36.62
N LEU A 11 32.82 -24.45 35.80
CA LEU A 11 33.96 -24.97 35.04
C LEU A 11 35.10 -25.52 35.93
N SER A 12 35.25 -25.00 37.16
CA SER A 12 36.23 -25.46 38.16
C SER A 12 35.84 -26.82 38.77
N LEU A 13 34.57 -27.03 39.07
CA LEU A 13 34.06 -28.32 39.60
C LEU A 13 34.21 -29.47 38.58
N MET A 14 34.32 -29.15 37.29
CA MET A 14 34.49 -30.13 36.20
C MET A 14 35.91 -30.70 36.04
N GLN A 15 36.91 -30.27 36.83
CA GLN A 15 38.31 -30.66 36.61
C GLN A 15 38.67 -32.09 37.07
N LYS A 16 37.91 -32.71 37.98
CA LYS A 16 38.29 -33.96 38.65
C LYS A 16 37.84 -35.26 37.96
N ASN A 17 37.03 -35.20 36.91
CA ASN A 17 36.49 -36.40 36.23
C ASN A 17 36.87 -36.39 34.73
N THR A 18 37.38 -37.50 34.18
CA THR A 18 37.80 -37.61 32.77
C THR A 18 36.66 -37.36 31.79
N ASN A 19 35.44 -37.76 32.15
CA ASN A 19 34.20 -37.44 31.41
C ASN A 19 33.90 -35.93 31.40
N MET A 20 34.26 -35.21 32.46
CA MET A 20 34.02 -33.77 32.61
C MET A 20 35.02 -32.92 31.81
N LYS A 21 36.23 -33.43 31.53
CA LYS A 21 37.19 -32.81 30.59
C LYS A 21 36.72 -32.89 29.14
N ARG A 22 36.13 -34.03 28.72
CA ARG A 22 35.51 -34.18 27.39
C ARG A 22 34.31 -33.24 27.25
N PHE A 23 33.43 -33.19 28.25
CA PHE A 23 32.30 -32.26 28.27
C PHE A 23 32.76 -30.79 28.15
N ARG A 24 33.80 -30.37 28.89
CA ARG A 24 34.34 -29.00 28.78
C ARG A 24 34.87 -28.69 27.39
N ARG A 25 35.55 -29.63 26.72
CA ARG A 25 36.02 -29.43 25.33
C ARG A 25 34.87 -29.30 24.35
N ILE A 26 33.83 -30.14 24.50
CA ILE A 26 32.60 -30.06 23.69
C ILE A 26 31.91 -28.72 23.93
N LEU A 27 31.75 -28.30 25.18
CA LEU A 27 31.15 -27.00 25.53
C LEU A 27 31.94 -25.82 24.94
N LEU A 28 33.28 -25.84 25.04
CA LEU A 28 34.12 -24.80 24.44
C LEU A 28 34.02 -24.79 22.91
N ALA A 29 33.94 -25.96 22.27
CA ALA A 29 33.72 -26.05 20.83
C ALA A 29 32.34 -25.51 20.42
N LEU A 30 31.29 -25.80 21.19
CA LEU A 30 29.94 -25.27 20.96
C LEU A 30 29.89 -23.75 21.16
N VAL A 31 30.55 -23.22 22.19
CA VAL A 31 30.65 -21.76 22.41
C VAL A 31 31.43 -21.09 21.29
N ALA A 32 32.56 -21.69 20.84
CA ALA A 32 33.33 -21.16 19.72
C ALA A 32 32.51 -21.16 18.42
N LEU A 33 31.78 -22.25 18.15
CA LEU A 33 30.88 -22.35 17.00
C LEU A 33 29.78 -21.28 17.06
N LEU A 34 29.16 -21.09 18.23
CA LEU A 34 28.15 -20.05 18.43
C LEU A 34 28.71 -18.64 18.17
N LEU A 35 29.92 -18.34 18.66
CA LEU A 35 30.57 -17.04 18.41
C LEU A 35 30.88 -16.83 16.93
N ILE A 36 31.31 -17.89 16.22
CA ILE A 36 31.54 -17.84 14.77
C ILE A 36 30.22 -17.58 14.02
N LEU A 37 29.13 -18.24 14.41
CA LEU A 37 27.80 -18.03 13.83
C LEU A 37 27.29 -16.61 14.08
N ILE A 38 27.45 -16.09 15.29
CA ILE A 38 27.09 -14.70 15.63
C ILE A 38 27.91 -13.71 14.80
N LEU A 39 29.22 -13.92 14.67
CA LEU A 39 30.07 -13.06 13.86
C LEU A 39 29.69 -13.12 12.37
N GLY A 40 29.42 -14.32 11.85
CA GLY A 40 28.96 -14.51 10.48
C GLY A 40 27.62 -13.80 10.21
N LEU A 41 26.65 -13.96 11.12
CA LEU A 41 25.37 -13.27 11.06
C LEU A 41 25.56 -11.75 11.13
N TRP A 42 26.41 -11.26 12.03
CA TRP A 42 26.70 -9.84 12.15
C TRP A 42 27.31 -9.28 10.85
N ILE A 43 28.29 -9.96 10.25
CA ILE A 43 28.89 -9.55 8.96
C ILE A 43 27.82 -9.52 7.85
N TYR A 44 26.96 -10.53 7.79
CA TYR A 44 25.87 -10.59 6.81
C TYR A 44 24.84 -9.46 6.98
N LEU A 45 24.45 -9.15 8.23
CA LEU A 45 23.54 -8.04 8.51
C LEU A 45 24.19 -6.69 8.17
N GLN A 46 25.49 -6.52 8.43
CA GLN A 46 26.22 -5.32 8.05
C GLN A 46 26.37 -5.19 6.52
N SER A 47 26.52 -6.30 5.79
CA SER A 47 26.62 -6.24 4.32
C SER A 47 25.30 -5.99 3.61
N THR A 48 24.17 -6.23 4.30
CA THR A 48 22.81 -5.97 3.81
C THR A 48 22.24 -4.64 4.31
N ALA A 49 22.92 -3.97 5.23
CA ALA A 49 22.48 -2.70 5.80
C ALA A 49 22.46 -1.56 4.76
N PRO A 50 21.50 -0.62 4.88
CA PRO A 50 21.48 0.61 4.11
C PRO A 50 22.79 1.41 4.20
N LYS A 51 23.17 2.09 3.11
CA LYS A 51 24.33 2.97 3.06
C LYS A 51 23.87 4.43 3.15
N TYR A 52 24.20 5.08 4.26
CA TYR A 52 23.88 6.49 4.49
C TYR A 52 25.08 7.43 4.29
N LYS A 53 26.25 6.89 3.93
CA LYS A 53 27.49 7.64 3.72
C LYS A 53 28.30 7.06 2.57
N GLY A 54 29.07 7.92 1.91
CA GLY A 54 29.98 7.55 0.83
C GLY A 54 29.39 7.85 -0.55
N GLN A 55 29.89 7.14 -1.55
CA GLN A 55 29.49 7.32 -2.95
C GLN A 55 28.86 6.03 -3.49
N ALA A 56 27.79 6.17 -4.25
CA ALA A 56 27.15 5.09 -4.98
C ALA A 56 27.10 5.44 -6.47
N LYS A 57 27.25 4.43 -7.33
CA LYS A 57 27.00 4.59 -8.76
C LYS A 57 25.54 4.30 -9.02
N LEU A 58 24.87 5.24 -9.68
CA LEU A 58 23.49 5.08 -10.09
C LEU A 58 23.42 5.21 -11.62
N PRO A 59 23.23 4.10 -12.35
CA PRO A 59 23.19 4.12 -13.81
C PRO A 59 22.16 5.11 -14.34
N GLY A 60 22.55 5.89 -15.35
CA GLY A 60 21.67 6.83 -16.06
C GLY A 60 21.41 8.16 -15.36
N LEU A 61 22.17 8.51 -14.31
CA LEU A 61 22.29 9.90 -13.87
C LEU A 61 23.00 10.75 -14.93
N GLN A 62 22.52 11.96 -15.15
CA GLN A 62 23.14 12.94 -16.05
C GLN A 62 24.17 13.80 -15.31
N GLN A 63 23.93 14.08 -14.04
CA GLN A 63 24.78 14.88 -13.16
C GLN A 63 24.89 14.25 -11.77
N GLU A 64 25.81 14.77 -10.96
CA GLU A 64 25.96 14.35 -9.57
C GLU A 64 24.72 14.75 -8.75
N VAL A 65 24.27 13.83 -7.89
CA VAL A 65 23.20 14.05 -6.92
C VAL A 65 23.79 13.86 -5.54
N GLU A 66 23.61 14.86 -4.68
CA GLU A 66 24.00 14.80 -3.28
C GLU A 66 22.79 14.39 -2.44
N VAL A 67 22.97 13.41 -1.56
CA VAL A 67 21.94 12.99 -0.60
C VAL A 67 22.50 13.18 0.80
N VAL A 68 21.90 14.09 1.57
CA VAL A 68 22.24 14.33 2.96
C VAL A 68 21.20 13.66 3.84
N PHE A 69 21.62 12.72 4.68
CA PHE A 69 20.76 12.14 5.71
C PHE A 69 20.91 12.93 7.00
N ASP A 70 19.80 13.39 7.57
CA ASP A 70 19.81 14.08 8.86
C ASP A 70 19.90 13.11 10.05
N GLU A 71 19.77 13.64 11.27
CA GLU A 71 19.89 12.86 12.51
C GLU A 71 18.79 11.79 12.68
N TYR A 72 17.67 11.93 11.97
CA TYR A 72 16.57 10.98 11.94
C TYR A 72 16.66 10.00 10.76
N GLY A 73 17.65 10.17 9.88
CA GLY A 73 17.83 9.37 8.68
C GLY A 73 16.90 9.77 7.54
N ILE A 74 16.35 10.99 7.55
CA ILE A 74 15.52 11.51 6.47
C ILE A 74 16.44 11.94 5.32
N PRO A 75 16.21 11.49 4.07
CA PRO A 75 17.02 11.92 2.93
C PRO A 75 16.64 13.32 2.45
N HIS A 76 17.66 14.16 2.31
CA HIS A 76 17.61 15.46 1.65
C HIS A 76 18.36 15.36 0.31
N ILE A 77 17.62 15.29 -0.80
CA ILE A 77 18.12 15.01 -2.14
C ILE A 77 18.31 16.32 -2.90
N TYR A 78 19.55 16.62 -3.27
CA TYR A 78 19.94 17.79 -4.05
C TYR A 78 20.45 17.37 -5.42
N ALA A 79 19.78 17.80 -6.48
CA ALA A 79 20.12 17.47 -7.86
C ALA A 79 20.12 18.71 -8.76
N GLN A 80 20.74 18.60 -9.93
CA GLN A 80 20.76 19.67 -10.93
C GLN A 80 19.63 19.59 -11.96
N ASN A 81 18.82 18.52 -11.91
CA ASN A 81 17.66 18.33 -12.78
C ASN A 81 16.66 17.34 -12.15
N ALA A 82 15.41 17.41 -12.62
CA ALA A 82 14.32 16.58 -12.09
C ALA A 82 14.53 15.06 -12.33
N PRO A 83 14.87 14.57 -13.54
CA PRO A 83 15.08 13.14 -13.77
C PRO A 83 16.08 12.50 -12.79
N ASP A 84 17.19 13.18 -12.51
CA ASP A 84 18.21 12.70 -11.58
C ASP A 84 17.72 12.71 -10.13
N ALA A 85 16.98 13.74 -9.71
CA ALA A 85 16.37 13.81 -8.38
C ALA A 85 15.41 12.63 -8.14
N TYR A 86 14.49 12.37 -9.07
CA TYR A 86 13.52 11.28 -8.96
C TYR A 86 14.19 9.92 -9.03
N ARG A 87 15.22 9.74 -9.87
CA ARG A 87 16.00 8.50 -9.93
C ARG A 87 16.74 8.23 -8.62
N ALA A 88 17.36 9.24 -8.03
CA ALA A 88 17.98 9.11 -6.72
C ALA A 88 16.95 8.80 -5.62
N MET A 89 15.80 9.48 -5.63
CA MET A 89 14.71 9.21 -4.70
C MET A 89 14.24 7.75 -4.79
N GLY A 90 14.05 7.21 -5.99
CA GLY A 90 13.68 5.79 -6.16
C GLY A 90 14.73 4.82 -5.63
N TYR A 91 16.01 5.11 -5.85
CA TYR A 91 17.12 4.28 -5.35
C TYR A 91 17.18 4.28 -3.82
N ILE A 92 17.09 5.44 -3.19
CA ILE A 92 17.11 5.60 -1.73
C ILE A 92 15.85 5.00 -1.09
N HIS A 93 14.69 5.23 -1.68
CA HIS A 93 13.44 4.68 -1.20
C HIS A 93 13.45 3.14 -1.25
N ALA A 94 14.01 2.53 -2.31
CA ALA A 94 14.22 1.09 -2.37
C ALA A 94 15.25 0.60 -1.34
N GLN A 95 16.35 1.33 -1.12
CA GLN A 95 17.33 0.98 -0.09
C GLN A 95 16.68 0.78 1.28
N ASP A 96 15.78 1.69 1.65
CA ASP A 96 15.15 1.65 2.97
C ASP A 96 13.90 0.75 3.01
N ARG A 97 13.14 0.64 1.91
CA ARG A 97 11.77 0.09 1.92
C ARG A 97 11.51 -1.01 0.89
N LEU A 98 12.52 -1.58 0.21
CA LEU A 98 12.28 -2.55 -0.88
C LEU A 98 11.39 -3.73 -0.47
N PHE A 99 11.59 -4.30 0.73
CA PHE A 99 10.74 -5.40 1.18
C PHE A 99 9.29 -4.95 1.47
N GLN A 100 9.10 -3.75 2.02
CA GLN A 100 7.76 -3.17 2.19
C GLN A 100 7.08 -2.98 0.83
N MET A 101 7.80 -2.47 -0.18
CA MET A 101 7.29 -2.34 -1.55
C MET A 101 6.89 -3.70 -2.14
N GLU A 102 7.69 -4.75 -1.92
CA GLU A 102 7.40 -6.13 -2.35
C GLU A 102 6.09 -6.65 -1.76
N MET A 103 5.90 -6.46 -0.45
CA MET A 103 4.68 -6.87 0.25
C MET A 103 3.45 -6.13 -0.27
N LEU A 104 3.55 -4.79 -0.45
CA LEU A 104 2.44 -3.96 -0.91
C LEU A 104 2.00 -4.34 -2.33
N ARG A 105 2.92 -4.52 -3.28
CA ARG A 105 2.55 -4.88 -4.66
C ARG A 105 1.95 -6.29 -4.77
N ARG A 106 2.37 -7.21 -3.89
CA ARG A 106 1.84 -8.58 -3.84
C ARG A 106 0.46 -8.62 -3.24
N LEU A 107 0.22 -7.89 -2.14
CA LEU A 107 -1.11 -7.71 -1.58
C LEU A 107 -2.06 -7.16 -2.64
N SER A 108 -1.75 -5.99 -3.18
CA SER A 108 -2.63 -5.27 -4.10
C SER A 108 -2.91 -6.04 -5.40
N SER A 109 -2.04 -6.99 -5.76
CA SER A 109 -2.21 -7.87 -6.93
C SER A 109 -2.71 -9.28 -6.57
N GLY A 110 -2.99 -9.58 -5.31
CA GLY A 110 -3.38 -10.90 -4.81
C GLY A 110 -2.35 -11.99 -5.10
N ARG A 111 -1.16 -11.86 -4.50
CA ARG A 111 0.02 -12.73 -4.66
C ARG A 111 0.80 -12.98 -3.37
N LEU A 112 0.19 -12.77 -2.20
CA LEU A 112 0.85 -13.01 -0.92
C LEU A 112 0.96 -14.51 -0.60
N SER A 113 -0.05 -15.31 -0.95
CA SER A 113 -0.04 -16.76 -0.71
C SER A 113 1.09 -17.46 -1.47
N GLU A 114 1.55 -16.87 -2.59
CA GLU A 114 2.72 -17.31 -3.36
C GLU A 114 3.99 -17.42 -2.51
N ILE A 115 4.12 -16.57 -1.48
CA ILE A 115 5.37 -16.44 -0.70
C ILE A 115 5.19 -16.71 0.80
N LEU A 116 3.98 -16.57 1.32
CA LEU A 116 3.63 -16.78 2.74
C LEU A 116 2.73 -18.00 2.98
N GLY A 117 2.19 -18.63 1.93
CA GLY A 117 1.50 -19.92 2.04
C GLY A 117 -0.02 -19.82 2.14
N PRO A 118 -0.68 -20.95 2.49
CA PRO A 118 -2.12 -21.14 2.30
C PRO A 118 -3.01 -20.24 3.17
N GLU A 119 -2.50 -19.71 4.29
CA GLU A 119 -3.25 -18.83 5.19
C GLU A 119 -3.69 -17.52 4.52
N LEU A 120 -3.05 -17.14 3.40
CA LEU A 120 -3.35 -15.91 2.67
C LEU A 120 -4.10 -16.13 1.35
N LYS A 121 -4.64 -17.33 1.10
CA LYS A 121 -5.44 -17.62 -0.11
C LYS A 121 -6.65 -16.71 -0.23
N GLU A 122 -7.42 -16.55 0.84
CA GLU A 122 -8.61 -15.69 0.88
C GLU A 122 -8.27 -14.24 0.59
N VAL A 123 -7.11 -13.76 1.09
CA VAL A 123 -6.59 -12.43 0.81
C VAL A 123 -6.29 -12.29 -0.69
N ASP A 124 -5.61 -13.25 -1.29
CA ASP A 124 -5.29 -13.23 -2.71
C ASP A 124 -6.57 -13.27 -3.58
N GLU A 125 -7.54 -14.10 -3.22
CA GLU A 125 -8.83 -14.19 -3.91
C GLU A 125 -9.62 -12.88 -3.86
N LEU A 126 -9.61 -12.19 -2.71
CA LEU A 126 -10.21 -10.87 -2.54
C LEU A 126 -9.61 -9.87 -3.55
N PHE A 127 -8.29 -9.66 -3.52
CA PHE A 127 -7.64 -8.67 -4.39
C PHE A 127 -7.70 -9.04 -5.89
N ARG A 128 -7.73 -10.34 -6.21
CA ARG A 128 -7.93 -10.84 -7.60
C ARG A 128 -9.34 -10.62 -8.11
N THR A 129 -10.32 -10.67 -7.21
CA THR A 129 -11.73 -10.38 -7.50
C THR A 129 -11.93 -8.87 -7.67
N LEU A 130 -11.37 -8.05 -6.78
CA LEU A 130 -11.41 -6.57 -6.90
C LEU A 130 -10.74 -6.07 -8.19
N GLY A 131 -9.73 -6.79 -8.69
CA GLY A 131 -9.19 -6.56 -10.03
C GLY A 131 -8.28 -5.33 -10.16
N PHE A 132 -7.60 -4.95 -9.08
CA PHE A 132 -6.72 -3.77 -9.06
C PHE A 132 -5.60 -3.83 -10.08
N ARG A 133 -4.97 -5.01 -10.26
CA ARG A 133 -3.90 -5.18 -11.25
C ARG A 133 -4.42 -4.95 -12.67
N GLN A 134 -5.59 -5.51 -13.01
CA GLN A 134 -6.21 -5.33 -14.32
C GLN A 134 -6.59 -3.86 -14.55
N LYS A 135 -7.12 -3.18 -13.54
CA LYS A 135 -7.41 -1.74 -13.62
C LYS A 135 -6.14 -0.91 -13.78
N ALA A 136 -5.05 -1.27 -13.11
CA ALA A 136 -3.76 -0.59 -13.24
C ALA A 136 -3.19 -0.76 -14.65
N GLU A 137 -3.26 -1.95 -15.23
CA GLU A 137 -2.83 -2.23 -16.61
C GLU A 137 -3.63 -1.42 -17.63
N GLN A 138 -4.96 -1.35 -17.48
CA GLN A 138 -5.82 -0.51 -18.32
C GLN A 138 -5.45 0.97 -18.22
N GLN A 139 -5.24 1.46 -16.98
CA GLN A 139 -4.90 2.85 -16.71
C GLN A 139 -3.54 3.22 -17.32
N VAL A 140 -2.53 2.38 -17.13
CA VAL A 140 -1.18 2.61 -17.66
C VAL A 140 -1.19 2.54 -19.19
N ALA A 141 -1.92 1.61 -19.79
CA ALA A 141 -2.08 1.53 -21.24
C ALA A 141 -2.71 2.81 -21.81
N ALA A 142 -3.75 3.35 -21.16
CA ALA A 142 -4.37 4.62 -21.54
C ALA A 142 -3.36 5.79 -21.49
N PHE A 143 -2.56 5.89 -20.43
CA PHE A 143 -1.56 6.96 -20.32
C PHE A 143 -0.44 6.86 -21.35
N ARG A 144 0.06 5.66 -21.63
CA ARG A 144 1.10 5.46 -22.65
C ARG A 144 0.60 5.86 -24.05
N SER A 145 -0.70 5.75 -24.30
CA SER A 145 -1.31 6.20 -25.56
C SER A 145 -1.44 7.73 -25.68
N ALA A 146 -1.42 8.47 -24.57
CA ALA A 146 -1.75 9.91 -24.50
C ALA A 146 -0.56 10.89 -24.74
N GLN A 147 0.60 10.41 -25.20
CA GLN A 147 1.85 11.16 -25.43
C GLN A 147 2.51 11.86 -24.21
N ASN A 148 3.84 11.87 -24.26
CA ASN A 148 4.91 12.47 -23.45
C ASN A 148 4.57 13.46 -22.30
N GLN A 149 3.86 13.00 -21.26
CA GLN A 149 3.64 13.80 -20.05
C GLN A 149 4.88 13.79 -19.14
N GLU A 150 5.26 14.96 -18.60
CA GLU A 150 6.44 15.10 -17.73
C GLU A 150 6.32 14.26 -16.45
N TRP A 151 5.15 14.27 -15.81
CA TRP A 151 4.90 13.45 -14.61
C TRP A 151 5.09 11.95 -14.87
N LEU A 152 4.81 11.47 -16.08
CA LEU A 152 5.03 10.07 -16.42
C LEU A 152 6.52 9.75 -16.58
N GLN A 153 7.28 10.67 -17.19
CA GLN A 153 8.74 10.55 -17.35
C GLN A 153 9.48 10.58 -16.01
N LEU A 154 9.04 11.42 -15.07
CA LEU A 154 9.62 11.48 -13.72
C LEU A 154 9.24 10.26 -12.87
N ALA A 155 8.00 9.76 -12.99
CA ALA A 155 7.62 8.49 -12.40
C ALA A 155 8.49 7.32 -12.93
N GLN A 156 8.77 7.31 -14.24
CA GLN A 156 9.69 6.33 -14.83
C GLN A 156 11.13 6.52 -14.33
N SER A 157 11.59 7.75 -14.15
CA SER A 157 12.92 8.02 -13.56
C SER A 157 13.03 7.47 -12.14
N TYR A 158 11.98 7.64 -11.32
CA TYR A 158 11.87 7.03 -9.99
C TYR A 158 11.91 5.49 -10.05
N LEU A 159 11.12 4.87 -10.92
CA LEU A 159 11.15 3.41 -11.12
C LEU A 159 12.52 2.91 -11.56
N ASN A 160 13.22 3.66 -12.42
CA ASN A 160 14.60 3.32 -12.82
C ASN A 160 15.56 3.32 -11.62
N GLY A 161 15.34 4.23 -10.66
CA GLY A 161 16.05 4.25 -9.38
C GLY A 161 15.83 3.00 -8.53
N ILE A 162 14.57 2.65 -8.30
CA ILE A 162 14.19 1.41 -7.61
C ILE A 162 14.84 0.20 -8.29
N ASN A 163 14.71 0.15 -9.61
CA ASN A 163 15.18 -0.96 -10.42
C ASN A 163 16.70 -1.07 -10.46
N ALA A 164 17.43 0.03 -10.34
CA ALA A 164 18.89 0.01 -10.18
C ALA A 164 19.29 -0.58 -8.82
N PHE A 165 18.57 -0.25 -7.73
CA PHE A 165 18.80 -0.88 -6.43
C PHE A 165 18.45 -2.38 -6.44
N ILE A 166 17.39 -2.76 -7.16
CA ILE A 166 17.06 -4.18 -7.36
C ILE A 166 18.21 -4.94 -8.02
N ASP A 167 18.86 -4.38 -9.04
CA ASP A 167 19.95 -5.07 -9.75
C ASP A 167 21.27 -5.08 -8.97
N GLU A 168 21.67 -3.92 -8.45
CA GLU A 168 23.04 -3.69 -7.97
C GLU A 168 23.12 -3.51 -6.45
N GLY A 169 22.00 -3.20 -5.79
CA GLY A 169 21.92 -3.00 -4.35
C GLY A 169 21.96 -4.32 -3.56
N PRO A 170 22.28 -4.26 -2.26
CA PRO A 170 22.15 -5.41 -1.37
C PRO A 170 20.75 -6.03 -1.42
N THR A 171 20.66 -7.33 -1.19
CA THR A 171 19.38 -8.01 -1.02
C THR A 171 18.96 -7.91 0.44
N PRO A 172 17.80 -7.31 0.76
CA PRO A 172 17.31 -7.29 2.14
C PRO A 172 17.18 -8.71 2.71
N PRO A 173 17.49 -8.94 3.99
CA PRO A 173 17.47 -10.27 4.60
C PRO A 173 16.15 -11.03 4.40
N GLU A 174 15.02 -10.32 4.38
CA GLU A 174 13.68 -10.87 4.24
C GLU A 174 13.50 -11.66 2.93
N PHE A 175 14.06 -11.18 1.82
CA PHE A 175 14.05 -11.91 0.54
C PHE A 175 14.79 -13.25 0.66
N THR A 176 15.91 -13.28 1.36
CA THR A 176 16.71 -14.49 1.58
C THR A 176 16.00 -15.47 2.51
N LEU A 177 15.38 -14.97 3.58
CA LEU A 177 14.63 -15.78 4.55
C LEU A 177 13.38 -16.41 3.93
N ILE A 178 12.66 -15.66 3.09
CA ILE A 178 11.45 -16.15 2.42
C ILE A 178 11.79 -17.05 1.22
N GLY A 179 12.95 -16.82 0.61
CA GLY A 179 13.48 -17.59 -0.52
C GLY A 179 12.99 -17.07 -1.88
N ILE A 180 12.86 -15.76 -2.03
CA ILE A 180 12.33 -15.12 -3.25
C ILE A 180 13.37 -14.23 -3.94
N PRO A 181 13.40 -14.17 -5.28
CA PRO A 181 14.27 -13.23 -5.99
C PRO A 181 13.69 -11.81 -5.94
N LYS A 182 14.57 -10.80 -6.01
CA LYS A 182 14.15 -9.44 -6.32
C LYS A 182 13.66 -9.39 -7.78
N THR A 183 12.52 -8.78 -8.04
CA THR A 183 12.00 -8.59 -9.41
C THR A 183 11.67 -7.12 -9.65
N LYS A 184 11.80 -6.70 -10.91
CA LYS A 184 11.62 -5.29 -11.32
C LYS A 184 10.26 -4.74 -10.94
N PHE A 185 10.24 -3.45 -10.61
CA PHE A 185 9.05 -2.66 -10.32
C PHE A 185 8.61 -1.92 -11.58
N ASP A 186 7.31 -1.95 -11.85
CA ASP A 186 6.70 -1.26 -12.99
C ASP A 186 5.70 -0.17 -12.54
N LEU A 187 5.10 0.54 -13.50
CA LEU A 187 4.17 1.63 -13.19
C LEU A 187 2.83 1.08 -12.70
N GLU A 188 2.46 -0.08 -13.21
CA GLU A 188 1.29 -0.84 -12.81
C GLU A 188 1.36 -1.17 -11.31
N ASP A 189 2.53 -1.57 -10.78
CA ASP A 189 2.77 -1.76 -9.34
C ASP A 189 2.46 -0.48 -8.55
N VAL A 190 2.91 0.69 -9.03
CA VAL A 190 2.61 2.00 -8.38
C VAL A 190 1.11 2.23 -8.27
N TYR A 191 0.35 2.02 -9.36
CA TYR A 191 -1.10 2.19 -9.35
C TYR A 191 -1.80 1.21 -8.42
N THR A 192 -1.38 -0.06 -8.40
CA THR A 192 -2.00 -1.03 -7.47
C THR A 192 -1.79 -0.65 -6.01
N ILE A 193 -0.63 -0.09 -5.64
CA ILE A 193 -0.37 0.41 -4.28
C ILE A 193 -1.26 1.59 -3.94
N VAL A 194 -1.43 2.53 -4.89
CA VAL A 194 -2.38 3.64 -4.74
C VAL A 194 -3.82 3.11 -4.57
N TYR A 195 -4.23 2.11 -5.34
CA TYR A 195 -5.58 1.54 -5.26
C TYR A 195 -5.83 0.82 -3.94
N TYR A 196 -4.81 0.11 -3.43
CA TYR A 196 -4.82 -0.43 -2.08
C TYR A 196 -5.02 0.68 -1.04
N MET A 197 -4.32 1.81 -1.16
CA MET A 197 -4.52 2.92 -0.24
C MET A 197 -5.96 3.45 -0.28
N ALA A 198 -6.57 3.57 -1.47
CA ALA A 198 -7.96 3.99 -1.63
C ALA A 198 -8.95 3.13 -0.82
N LEU A 199 -8.68 1.81 -0.77
CA LEU A 199 -9.49 0.85 -0.04
C LEU A 199 -9.56 1.16 1.47
N GLY A 200 -8.49 1.73 2.04
CA GLY A 200 -8.45 2.12 3.45
C GLY A 200 -9.26 3.39 3.79
N PHE A 201 -9.76 4.12 2.78
CA PHE A 201 -10.50 5.38 2.94
C PHE A 201 -11.98 5.27 2.60
N THR A 202 -12.43 4.14 2.03
CA THR A 202 -13.85 3.94 1.77
C THR A 202 -14.57 3.77 3.13
N ASN A 203 -15.81 4.26 3.29
CA ASN A 203 -16.59 4.10 4.53
C ASN A 203 -18.06 3.73 4.28
N ALA A 204 -18.47 3.62 3.00
CA ALA A 204 -19.87 3.46 2.58
C ALA A 204 -20.58 2.30 3.30
N VAL A 205 -19.90 1.17 3.49
CA VAL A 205 -20.53 -0.04 4.05
C VAL A 205 -20.80 0.08 5.54
N HIS A 206 -20.06 0.90 6.31
CA HIS A 206 -20.33 1.05 7.75
C HIS A 206 -21.66 1.77 8.01
N SER A 207 -21.94 2.86 7.27
CA SER A 207 -23.20 3.59 7.38
C SER A 207 -24.35 2.80 6.81
N ASP A 208 -24.16 2.16 5.65
CA ASP A 208 -25.22 1.42 4.98
C ASP A 208 -25.59 0.16 5.75
N ALA A 209 -24.63 -0.39 6.50
CA ALA A 209 -24.85 -1.58 7.30
C ALA A 209 -25.75 -1.32 8.49
N ALA A 210 -25.34 -0.32 9.27
CA ALA A 210 -26.10 0.14 10.40
C ALA A 210 -27.47 0.63 9.94
N PHE A 211 -27.53 1.44 8.87
CA PHE A 211 -28.78 1.94 8.32
C PHE A 211 -29.74 0.80 8.00
N ALA A 212 -29.27 -0.22 7.30
CA ALA A 212 -30.16 -1.22 6.77
C ALA A 212 -30.48 -2.35 7.76
N LYS A 213 -29.60 -2.65 8.72
CA LYS A 213 -29.93 -3.44 9.92
C LYS A 213 -30.99 -2.73 10.76
N ILE A 214 -30.81 -1.42 11.00
CA ILE A 214 -31.82 -0.59 11.69
C ILE A 214 -33.14 -0.59 10.90
N ARG A 215 -33.09 -0.43 9.57
CA ARG A 215 -34.29 -0.44 8.73
C ARG A 215 -34.99 -1.80 8.73
N SER A 216 -34.25 -2.90 8.68
CA SER A 216 -34.81 -4.25 8.61
C SER A 216 -35.37 -4.71 9.96
N GLU A 217 -34.67 -4.44 11.07
CA GLU A 217 -35.07 -4.89 12.41
C GLU A 217 -36.06 -3.91 13.08
N LEU A 218 -35.89 -2.60 12.89
CA LEU A 218 -36.66 -1.56 13.59
C LEU A 218 -37.66 -0.84 12.69
N GLY A 219 -37.52 -0.97 11.37
CA GLY A 219 -38.42 -0.37 10.37
C GLY A 219 -37.96 1.02 9.87
N PRO A 220 -38.55 1.49 8.75
CA PRO A 220 -38.12 2.71 8.05
C PRO A 220 -38.25 4.01 8.87
N GLU A 221 -39.11 4.04 9.89
CA GLU A 221 -39.27 5.20 10.78
C GLU A 221 -38.00 5.56 11.56
N TYR A 222 -37.16 4.58 11.86
CA TYR A 222 -35.88 4.78 12.55
C TYR A 222 -34.78 5.28 11.62
N THR A 223 -34.98 5.19 10.30
CA THR A 223 -34.03 5.63 9.28
C THR A 223 -34.44 6.91 8.55
N LYS A 224 -35.61 7.47 8.85
CA LYS A 224 -36.18 8.60 8.08
C LYS A 224 -35.29 9.85 8.02
N TYR A 225 -34.59 10.17 9.12
CA TYR A 225 -33.69 11.33 9.18
C TYR A 225 -32.34 11.08 8.49
N TRP A 226 -32.02 9.82 8.23
CA TRP A 226 -30.85 9.41 7.47
C TRP A 226 -31.14 9.49 5.96
N GLU A 227 -32.36 9.12 5.54
CA GLU A 227 -32.83 9.26 4.15
C GLU A 227 -32.91 10.73 3.68
N GLU A 228 -33.19 11.67 4.58
CA GLU A 228 -33.19 13.11 4.27
C GLU A 228 -31.78 13.69 4.07
N ALA A 229 -30.74 13.00 4.55
CA ALA A 229 -29.34 13.42 4.46
C ALA A 229 -28.59 12.80 3.26
N VAL A 230 -29.14 11.74 2.65
CA VAL A 230 -28.57 11.05 1.49
C VAL A 230 -29.35 11.48 0.23
N LEU A 231 -28.64 11.89 -0.82
CA LEU A 231 -29.27 12.24 -2.10
C LEU A 231 -30.13 11.07 -2.62
N PRO A 232 -31.25 11.31 -3.31
CA PRO A 232 -32.21 10.27 -3.67
C PRO A 232 -31.60 9.34 -4.72
N SER A 233 -30.99 8.23 -4.31
CA SER A 233 -30.61 7.15 -5.22
C SER A 233 -31.81 6.21 -5.38
N SER A 234 -32.43 6.31 -6.54
CA SER A 234 -33.46 5.39 -7.00
C SER A 234 -32.83 4.03 -7.34
N GLN A 235 -32.62 3.15 -6.36
CA GLN A 235 -32.56 1.68 -6.49
C GLN A 235 -32.29 1.05 -5.12
N GLN A 236 -32.83 -0.16 -4.88
CA GLN A 236 -32.62 -0.92 -3.64
C GLN A 236 -31.13 -1.27 -3.46
N SER A 237 -30.41 -0.46 -2.69
CA SER A 237 -29.13 -0.86 -2.12
C SER A 237 -29.36 -1.93 -1.05
N MET A 238 -28.48 -2.94 -1.03
CA MET A 238 -28.52 -4.01 -0.04
C MET A 238 -28.15 -3.47 1.35
N PRO A 239 -28.72 -4.02 2.43
CA PRO A 239 -28.17 -3.83 3.75
C PRO A 239 -26.73 -4.31 3.80
N ALA A 240 -25.82 -3.45 4.26
CA ALA A 240 -24.55 -3.95 4.74
C ALA A 240 -24.73 -4.48 6.19
N SER A 241 -23.67 -5.02 6.77
CA SER A 241 -23.70 -5.73 8.05
C SER A 241 -22.37 -5.59 8.79
N GLU A 242 -22.32 -6.13 10.02
CA GLU A 242 -21.09 -6.18 10.84
C GLU A 242 -20.00 -7.09 10.23
N GLU A 243 -20.35 -8.08 9.38
CA GLU A 243 -19.42 -8.96 8.63
C GLU A 243 -19.36 -8.62 7.12
N GLY A 244 -19.64 -7.37 6.75
CA GLY A 244 -19.64 -6.90 5.37
C GLY A 244 -18.26 -6.84 4.70
N LEU A 245 -18.22 -6.39 3.43
CA LEU A 245 -17.00 -6.28 2.61
C LEU A 245 -15.82 -5.60 3.33
N PHE A 246 -16.09 -4.62 4.20
CA PHE A 246 -15.07 -3.93 4.99
C PHE A 246 -14.44 -4.78 6.08
N HIS A 247 -15.22 -5.62 6.75
CA HIS A 247 -14.68 -6.57 7.71
C HIS A 247 -13.76 -7.56 6.99
N THR A 248 -14.20 -8.10 5.84
CA THR A 248 -13.34 -8.96 5.00
C THR A 248 -12.04 -8.26 4.62
N ILE A 249 -12.11 -7.00 4.19
CA ILE A 249 -10.91 -6.21 3.86
C ILE A 249 -10.05 -6.00 5.11
N GLY A 250 -10.64 -5.59 6.23
CA GLY A 250 -9.96 -5.37 7.50
C GLY A 250 -9.20 -6.60 7.97
N ASP A 251 -9.88 -7.74 8.02
CA ASP A 251 -9.30 -9.05 8.34
C ASP A 251 -8.18 -9.43 7.37
N ALA A 252 -8.37 -9.19 6.08
CA ALA A 252 -7.37 -9.50 5.07
C ALA A 252 -6.09 -8.65 5.27
N LEU A 253 -6.25 -7.38 5.62
CA LEU A 253 -5.13 -6.48 5.92
C LEU A 253 -4.44 -6.86 7.24
N GLU A 254 -5.20 -7.21 8.26
CA GLU A 254 -4.67 -7.70 9.54
C GLU A 254 -3.90 -9.03 9.34
N LYS A 255 -4.49 -10.01 8.64
CA LYS A 255 -3.83 -11.27 8.27
C LYS A 255 -2.56 -11.02 7.45
N ALA A 256 -2.55 -10.01 6.58
CA ALA A 256 -1.38 -9.61 5.82
C ALA A 256 -0.33 -8.83 6.65
N GLY A 257 -0.63 -8.50 7.90
CA GLY A 257 0.25 -7.74 8.79
C GLY A 257 0.40 -6.26 8.38
N LEU A 258 -0.59 -5.69 7.72
CA LEU A 258 -0.57 -4.33 7.21
C LEU A 258 -1.39 -3.37 8.09
N PRO A 259 -0.93 -2.13 8.29
CA PRO A 259 -1.60 -1.19 9.17
C PRO A 259 -2.91 -0.66 8.56
N LEU A 260 -3.95 -0.63 9.38
CA LEU A 260 -5.24 -0.02 9.04
C LEU A 260 -5.24 1.49 9.36
N TRP A 261 -5.90 2.26 8.49
CA TRP A 261 -6.16 3.69 8.69
C TRP A 261 -7.37 3.87 9.59
N THR A 262 -7.28 4.76 10.58
CA THR A 262 -8.30 4.84 11.65
C THR A 262 -8.91 6.23 11.86
N GLY A 263 -8.20 7.28 11.45
CA GLY A 263 -8.65 8.66 11.62
C GLY A 263 -7.57 9.66 11.23
N SER A 264 -7.84 10.95 11.37
CA SER A 264 -6.84 12.01 11.29
C SER A 264 -7.38 13.28 11.96
N ASN A 265 -6.49 14.21 12.30
CA ASN A 265 -6.80 15.62 12.57
C ASN A 265 -6.19 16.53 11.50
N ALA A 266 -6.86 17.63 11.18
CA ALA A 266 -6.32 18.66 10.29
C ALA A 266 -6.82 20.06 10.70
N TRP A 267 -5.91 20.96 11.05
CA TRP A 267 -6.20 22.35 11.40
C TRP A 267 -5.43 23.32 10.49
N VAL A 268 -6.12 24.39 10.06
CA VAL A 268 -5.51 25.52 9.37
C VAL A 268 -5.89 26.81 10.09
N LEU A 269 -4.90 27.58 10.53
CA LEU A 269 -5.11 28.92 11.08
C LEU A 269 -4.73 29.97 10.04
N ALA A 270 -5.66 30.91 9.82
CA ALA A 270 -5.40 32.07 8.98
C ALA A 270 -4.30 32.96 9.59
N PRO A 271 -3.52 33.71 8.78
CA PRO A 271 -2.53 34.67 9.24
C PRO A 271 -3.04 35.65 10.32
N SER A 272 -4.29 36.10 10.19
CA SER A 272 -4.93 37.03 11.15
C SER A 272 -5.19 36.41 12.53
N ARG A 273 -5.02 35.10 12.68
CA ARG A 273 -5.21 34.34 13.92
C ARG A 273 -3.89 33.76 14.46
N SER A 274 -2.74 34.11 13.90
CA SER A 274 -1.43 33.67 14.37
C SER A 274 -0.56 34.84 14.82
N ALA A 275 0.27 34.63 15.85
CA ALA A 275 1.17 35.66 16.35
C ALA A 275 2.29 36.01 15.35
N SER A 276 2.66 35.07 14.47
CA SER A 276 3.68 35.27 13.43
C SER A 276 3.15 36.03 12.20
N GLY A 277 1.84 36.23 12.09
CA GLY A 277 1.22 36.80 10.89
C GLY A 277 1.31 35.89 9.65
N HIS A 278 1.60 34.59 9.82
CA HIS A 278 1.64 33.59 8.75
C HIS A 278 0.60 32.50 8.99
N ALA A 279 0.16 31.81 7.93
CA ALA A 279 -0.74 30.67 8.09
C ALA A 279 -0.03 29.53 8.84
N ILE A 280 -0.78 28.78 9.65
CA ILE A 280 -0.29 27.59 10.35
C ILE A 280 -1.13 26.40 9.90
N LEU A 281 -0.47 25.36 9.40
CA LEU A 281 -1.07 24.07 9.10
C LEU A 281 -0.59 23.05 10.14
N ALA A 282 -1.53 22.28 10.70
CA ALA A 282 -1.23 21.10 11.49
C ALA A 282 -2.04 19.92 10.94
N ASN A 283 -1.35 18.87 10.50
CA ASN A 283 -1.99 17.63 10.03
C ASN A 283 -1.37 16.44 10.75
N ASP A 284 -2.24 15.56 11.24
CA ASP A 284 -1.90 14.45 12.13
C ASP A 284 -2.71 13.24 11.69
N THR A 285 -2.11 12.38 10.87
CA THR A 285 -2.78 11.19 10.30
C THR A 285 -2.70 10.02 11.28
N HIS A 286 -3.83 9.39 11.59
CA HIS A 286 -3.91 8.27 12.54
C HIS A 286 -3.97 6.94 11.81
N ILE A 287 -2.80 6.31 11.74
CA ILE A 287 -2.58 5.01 11.11
C ILE A 287 -2.03 4.07 12.18
N HIS A 288 -2.44 2.80 12.16
CA HIS A 288 -1.87 1.80 13.07
C HIS A 288 -0.34 1.78 12.98
N PHE A 289 0.30 1.54 14.13
CA PHE A 289 1.76 1.40 14.17
C PHE A 289 2.21 0.21 13.31
N SER A 290 3.15 0.48 12.41
CA SER A 290 3.79 -0.53 11.57
C SER A 290 5.31 -0.33 11.55
N GLN A 291 6.03 -1.41 11.25
CA GLN A 291 7.46 -1.37 10.97
C GLN A 291 7.71 -2.14 9.66
N PRO A 292 8.12 -1.47 8.56
CA PRO A 292 8.33 -0.02 8.42
C PRO A 292 7.07 0.84 8.58
N SER A 293 7.24 2.10 8.98
CA SER A 293 6.13 3.07 9.06
C SER A 293 5.47 3.27 7.70
N VAL A 294 4.19 3.67 7.67
CA VAL A 294 3.50 3.93 6.39
C VAL A 294 4.14 5.09 5.64
N TRP A 295 4.37 6.21 6.33
CA TRP A 295 5.01 7.36 5.73
C TRP A 295 6.53 7.18 5.61
N TYR A 296 7.05 7.58 4.46
CA TYR A 296 8.46 7.80 4.19
C TYR A 296 8.68 9.30 3.97
N GLU A 297 9.41 9.94 4.87
CA GLU A 297 9.69 11.37 4.79
C GLU A 297 10.90 11.61 3.89
N ALA A 298 10.83 12.61 3.02
CA ALA A 298 11.96 13.00 2.18
C ALA A 298 11.86 14.46 1.74
N TYR A 299 13.03 15.04 1.51
CA TYR A 299 13.20 16.36 0.91
C TYR A 299 13.85 16.24 -0.47
N MET A 300 13.36 17.00 -1.44
CA MET A 300 13.94 17.08 -2.78
C MET A 300 14.10 18.53 -3.22
N ASN A 301 15.26 18.83 -3.79
CA ASN A 301 15.61 20.13 -4.34
C ASN A 301 16.32 19.97 -5.70
N TYR A 302 15.88 20.75 -6.66
CA TYR A 302 16.55 20.95 -7.94
C TYR A 302 16.09 22.29 -8.55
N PRO A 303 16.72 22.82 -9.61
CA PRO A 303 16.36 24.14 -10.15
C PRO A 303 14.85 24.28 -10.42
N GLY A 304 14.21 25.24 -9.74
CA GLY A 304 12.78 25.51 -9.87
C GLY A 304 11.84 24.63 -9.03
N PHE A 305 12.37 23.74 -8.18
CA PHE A 305 11.58 22.86 -7.33
C PHE A 305 12.21 22.65 -5.96
N GLU A 306 11.38 22.75 -4.93
CA GLU A 306 11.76 22.50 -3.54
C GLU A 306 10.53 21.93 -2.84
N PHE A 307 10.65 20.72 -2.31
CA PHE A 307 9.53 20.05 -1.67
C PHE A 307 9.99 19.16 -0.53
N TYR A 308 9.28 19.26 0.60
CA TYR A 308 9.41 18.39 1.75
C TYR A 308 8.08 17.67 1.97
N GLY A 309 8.08 16.35 2.12
CA GLY A 309 6.83 15.67 2.43
C GLY A 309 6.92 14.17 2.65
N TYR A 310 5.75 13.55 2.64
CA TYR A 310 5.55 12.17 3.06
C TYR A 310 5.04 11.34 1.89
N PHE A 311 5.81 10.30 1.58
CA PHE A 311 5.63 9.39 0.47
C PHE A 311 5.11 8.04 0.98
N LEU A 312 4.39 7.33 0.11
CA LEU A 312 4.17 5.89 0.29
C LEU A 312 5.29 5.09 -0.37
N ALA A 313 5.61 3.94 0.22
CA ALA A 313 6.54 2.99 -0.36
C ALA A 313 6.12 2.60 -1.79
N GLY A 314 6.99 2.90 -2.77
CA GLY A 314 6.76 2.61 -4.19
C GLY A 314 6.01 3.70 -4.94
N VAL A 315 5.67 4.83 -4.32
CA VAL A 315 4.97 5.96 -4.96
C VAL A 315 5.94 7.13 -5.17
N PRO A 316 6.09 7.66 -6.40
CA PRO A 316 7.10 8.68 -6.73
C PRO A 316 6.77 10.07 -6.20
N TYR A 317 5.51 10.33 -5.86
CA TYR A 317 5.02 11.65 -5.49
C TYR A 317 4.48 11.61 -4.06
N ALA A 318 4.95 12.54 -3.22
CA ALA A 318 4.44 12.73 -1.88
C ALA A 318 2.94 13.06 -1.90
N ILE A 319 2.23 12.51 -0.92
CA ILE A 319 0.78 12.67 -0.78
C ILE A 319 0.46 13.94 0.02
N LEU A 320 1.25 14.22 1.06
CA LEU A 320 1.16 15.42 1.89
C LEU A 320 2.54 16.02 2.13
N GLY A 321 2.59 17.30 2.47
CA GLY A 321 3.83 18.02 2.67
C GLY A 321 3.71 19.50 2.34
N HIS A 322 4.84 20.12 2.03
CA HIS A 322 4.89 21.54 1.68
C HIS A 322 6.05 21.87 0.76
N ASN A 323 5.87 22.94 -0.02
CA ASN A 323 6.97 23.65 -0.66
C ASN A 323 7.20 24.99 0.08
N ASN A 324 7.96 25.89 -0.53
CA ASN A 324 8.25 27.21 0.05
C ASN A 324 7.09 28.23 -0.04
N ARG A 325 5.92 27.83 -0.57
CA ARG A 325 4.73 28.69 -0.74
C ARG A 325 3.45 28.12 -0.12
N LEU A 326 3.26 26.81 -0.23
CA LEU A 326 2.03 26.10 0.11
C LEU A 326 2.35 24.86 0.93
N GLY A 327 1.45 24.51 1.86
CA GLY A 327 1.46 23.24 2.56
C GLY A 327 0.06 22.67 2.60
N TRP A 328 -0.04 21.34 2.59
CA TRP A 328 -1.30 20.63 2.73
C TRP A 328 -1.13 19.32 3.49
N GLY A 329 -2.26 18.88 4.04
CA GLY A 329 -2.41 17.61 4.72
C GLY A 329 -3.61 16.86 4.16
N LEU A 330 -3.83 15.65 4.66
CA LEU A 330 -5.01 14.85 4.33
C LEU A 330 -5.68 14.32 5.59
N THR A 331 -6.99 14.18 5.51
CA THR A 331 -7.82 13.55 6.54
C THR A 331 -8.80 12.62 5.86
N ILE A 332 -9.19 11.56 6.56
CA ILE A 332 -10.25 10.67 6.09
C ILE A 332 -11.52 11.51 5.92
N TYR A 333 -12.07 11.52 4.71
CA TYR A 333 -13.42 12.02 4.46
C TYR A 333 -14.26 10.82 3.98
N PRO A 334 -15.14 10.28 4.84
CA PRO A 334 -15.92 9.10 4.49
C PRO A 334 -16.98 9.46 3.46
N ILE A 335 -16.66 9.24 2.19
CA ILE A 335 -17.58 9.40 1.07
C ILE A 335 -18.18 8.06 0.69
N ASP A 336 -19.46 8.11 0.35
CA ASP A 336 -20.12 7.02 -0.34
C ASP A 336 -19.65 7.00 -1.80
N ASN A 337 -18.85 6.01 -2.15
CA ASN A 337 -18.27 5.84 -3.47
C ASN A 337 -18.25 4.38 -3.92
N LEU A 338 -18.94 3.51 -3.17
CA LEU A 338 -18.93 2.07 -3.31
C LEU A 338 -20.33 1.53 -2.99
N ASP A 339 -20.92 0.84 -3.96
CA ASP A 339 -22.26 0.28 -3.87
C ASP A 339 -22.25 -1.23 -4.14
N LEU A 340 -23.17 -1.96 -3.51
CA LEU A 340 -23.46 -3.35 -3.82
C LEU A 340 -24.81 -3.46 -4.55
N TYR A 341 -24.81 -4.11 -5.72
CA TYR A 341 -26.01 -4.33 -6.52
C TYR A 341 -26.33 -5.82 -6.60
N GLN A 342 -27.52 -6.22 -6.16
CA GLN A 342 -28.04 -7.56 -6.43
C GLN A 342 -28.48 -7.62 -7.91
N GLU A 343 -27.78 -8.43 -8.70
CA GLU A 343 -28.03 -8.61 -10.12
C GLU A 343 -29.19 -9.59 -10.34
N LYS A 344 -30.17 -9.19 -11.16
CA LYS A 344 -31.25 -10.10 -11.53
C LYS A 344 -30.79 -11.04 -12.63
N THR A 345 -30.75 -12.33 -12.35
CA THR A 345 -30.40 -13.36 -13.33
C THR A 345 -31.59 -13.83 -14.16
N LYS A 346 -31.30 -14.37 -15.35
CA LYS A 346 -32.33 -14.97 -16.20
C LYS A 346 -32.70 -16.34 -15.62
N PRO A 347 -33.98 -16.66 -15.34
CA PRO A 347 -34.37 -17.90 -14.66
C PRO A 347 -33.91 -19.20 -15.35
N ASP A 348 -33.80 -19.19 -16.67
CA ASP A 348 -33.36 -20.32 -17.49
C ASP A 348 -31.86 -20.28 -17.84
N ASN A 349 -31.15 -19.19 -17.51
CA ASN A 349 -29.72 -19.04 -17.74
C ASN A 349 -29.08 -18.06 -16.74
N PRO A 350 -28.54 -18.55 -15.61
CA PRO A 350 -27.98 -17.70 -14.56
C PRO A 350 -26.69 -16.96 -14.97
N LYS A 351 -26.12 -17.24 -16.15
CA LYS A 351 -24.99 -16.48 -16.70
C LYS A 351 -25.40 -15.17 -17.35
N LEU A 352 -26.70 -14.91 -17.48
CA LEU A 352 -27.25 -13.68 -18.03
C LEU A 352 -27.88 -12.85 -16.91
N ILE A 353 -27.55 -11.55 -16.87
CA ILE A 353 -28.13 -10.58 -15.94
C ILE A 353 -28.99 -9.55 -16.70
N LEU A 354 -29.97 -8.97 -16.01
CA LEU A 354 -30.83 -7.93 -16.56
C LEU A 354 -30.18 -6.55 -16.39
N GLN A 355 -29.93 -5.86 -17.50
CA GLN A 355 -29.50 -4.46 -17.53
C GLN A 355 -30.29 -3.72 -18.62
N ASP A 356 -30.88 -2.56 -18.28
CA ASP A 356 -31.62 -1.70 -19.21
C ASP A 356 -32.66 -2.44 -20.07
N SER A 357 -33.39 -3.38 -19.45
CA SER A 357 -34.37 -4.27 -20.10
C SER A 357 -33.80 -5.32 -21.06
N ALA A 358 -32.47 -5.46 -21.13
CA ALA A 358 -31.79 -6.48 -21.92
C ALA A 358 -31.09 -7.52 -21.03
N TRP A 359 -31.00 -8.76 -21.53
CA TRP A 359 -30.23 -9.83 -20.89
C TRP A 359 -28.82 -9.82 -21.46
N ILE A 360 -27.83 -9.54 -20.62
CA ILE A 360 -26.41 -9.49 -21.01
C ILE A 360 -25.59 -10.54 -20.27
N PRO A 361 -24.53 -11.09 -20.88
CA PRO A 361 -23.70 -12.09 -20.22
C PRO A 361 -22.81 -11.47 -19.13
N LEU A 362 -22.67 -12.21 -18.03
CA LEU A 362 -21.57 -12.00 -17.11
C LEU A 362 -20.25 -12.28 -17.82
N GLN A 363 -19.26 -11.41 -17.59
CA GLN A 363 -17.89 -11.64 -18.04
C GLN A 363 -17.20 -12.60 -17.07
N GLU A 364 -16.44 -13.56 -17.59
CA GLU A 364 -15.68 -14.52 -16.78
C GLU A 364 -14.20 -14.38 -17.10
N ARG A 365 -13.38 -14.24 -16.06
CA ARG A 365 -11.91 -14.27 -16.14
C ARG A 365 -11.39 -15.40 -15.25
N LYS A 366 -10.58 -16.28 -15.83
CA LYS A 366 -9.88 -17.32 -15.06
C LYS A 366 -8.56 -16.76 -14.55
N GLU A 367 -8.30 -16.92 -13.27
CA GLU A 367 -7.03 -16.58 -12.64
C GLU A 367 -6.41 -17.83 -12.02
N THR A 368 -5.09 -17.89 -12.01
CA THR A 368 -4.34 -18.92 -11.30
C THR A 368 -3.74 -18.29 -10.04
N ILE A 369 -4.04 -18.88 -8.89
CA ILE A 369 -3.44 -18.53 -7.60
C ILE A 369 -2.33 -19.53 -7.30
N SER A 370 -1.11 -19.02 -7.14
CA SER A 370 0.04 -19.81 -6.73
C SER A 370 0.22 -19.73 -5.23
N VAL A 371 0.50 -20.86 -4.59
CA VAL A 371 0.55 -20.99 -3.12
C VAL A 371 1.84 -21.66 -2.69
N LYS A 372 2.54 -21.08 -1.72
CA LYS A 372 3.76 -21.69 -1.17
C LYS A 372 3.44 -23.00 -0.46
N GLY A 373 4.10 -24.08 -0.90
CA GLY A 373 3.96 -25.41 -0.30
C GLY A 373 2.77 -26.23 -0.79
N GLU A 374 1.99 -25.71 -1.75
CA GLU A 374 0.84 -26.41 -2.34
C GLU A 374 0.79 -26.22 -3.86
N ASP A 375 -0.07 -26.99 -4.53
CA ASP A 375 -0.33 -26.80 -5.95
C ASP A 375 -1.08 -25.48 -6.20
N SER A 376 -0.77 -24.85 -7.33
CA SER A 376 -1.55 -23.70 -7.79
C SER A 376 -2.97 -24.14 -8.16
N TYR A 377 -3.96 -23.29 -7.89
CA TYR A 377 -5.36 -23.57 -8.21
C TYR A 377 -5.98 -22.43 -9.02
N GLN A 378 -7.09 -22.71 -9.70
CA GLN A 378 -7.78 -21.72 -10.52
C GLN A 378 -9.03 -21.19 -9.82
N ILE A 379 -9.22 -19.88 -9.91
CA ILE A 379 -10.48 -19.22 -9.58
C ILE A 379 -11.12 -18.65 -10.84
N THR A 380 -12.45 -18.53 -10.82
CA THR A 380 -13.20 -17.81 -11.86
C THR A 380 -13.76 -16.55 -11.24
N VAL A 381 -13.24 -15.41 -11.69
CA VAL A 381 -13.77 -14.10 -11.33
C VAL A 381 -14.86 -13.74 -12.34
N GLN A 382 -16.05 -13.44 -11.84
CA GLN A 382 -17.16 -12.98 -12.65
C GLN A 382 -17.31 -11.46 -12.53
N SER A 383 -17.81 -10.79 -13.56
CA SER A 383 -18.07 -9.36 -13.52
C SER A 383 -19.29 -8.99 -14.34
N SER A 384 -20.08 -8.05 -13.83
CA SER A 384 -21.10 -7.33 -14.59
C SER A 384 -20.52 -6.01 -15.12
N PRO A 385 -21.24 -5.25 -15.96
CA PRO A 385 -20.83 -3.89 -16.31
C PRO A 385 -20.75 -2.93 -15.12
N ARG A 386 -21.36 -3.26 -13.97
CA ARG A 386 -21.20 -2.49 -12.73
C ARG A 386 -19.92 -2.83 -11.97
N GLY A 387 -19.33 -4.00 -12.19
CA GLY A 387 -18.07 -4.38 -11.57
C GLY A 387 -18.00 -5.87 -11.20
N PRO A 388 -17.01 -6.27 -10.39
CA PRO A 388 -16.81 -7.67 -10.03
C PRO A 388 -17.95 -8.22 -9.17
N ILE A 389 -18.26 -9.50 -9.37
CA ILE A 389 -19.19 -10.24 -8.51
C ILE A 389 -18.45 -10.67 -7.23
N VAL A 390 -18.99 -10.32 -6.07
CA VAL A 390 -18.29 -10.42 -4.78
C VAL A 390 -18.85 -11.47 -3.82
N ASN A 391 -19.87 -12.23 -4.21
CA ASN A 391 -20.52 -13.24 -3.35
C ASN A 391 -19.53 -14.16 -2.63
N LYS A 392 -18.50 -14.63 -3.33
CA LYS A 392 -17.55 -15.62 -2.81
C LYS A 392 -16.53 -15.06 -1.82
N ILE A 393 -16.33 -13.75 -1.81
CA ILE A 393 -15.29 -13.09 -1.01
C ILE A 393 -15.88 -12.29 0.15
N VAL A 394 -17.18 -12.00 0.13
CA VAL A 394 -17.88 -11.35 1.24
C VAL A 394 -18.70 -12.43 1.96
N GLY A 395 -18.34 -12.73 3.21
CA GLY A 395 -18.84 -13.91 3.94
C GLY A 395 -20.36 -14.05 3.90
N GLU A 396 -21.08 -12.97 4.12
CA GLU A 396 -22.56 -13.00 4.15
C GLU A 396 -23.22 -13.20 2.78
N LEU A 397 -22.53 -12.82 1.71
CA LEU A 397 -23.05 -12.94 0.36
C LEU A 397 -22.82 -14.35 -0.22
N THR A 398 -22.08 -15.20 0.49
CA THR A 398 -21.74 -16.56 0.04
C THR A 398 -22.95 -17.46 -0.11
N GLU A 399 -23.97 -17.27 0.73
CA GLU A 399 -25.23 -18.03 0.72
C GLU A 399 -26.28 -17.45 -0.26
N MET A 400 -26.03 -16.28 -0.86
CA MET A 400 -26.95 -15.69 -1.83
C MET A 400 -26.81 -16.37 -3.20
N GLU A 401 -27.94 -16.83 -3.75
CA GLU A 401 -27.98 -17.41 -5.10
C GLU A 401 -27.83 -16.34 -6.19
N GLU A 402 -28.38 -15.14 -5.97
CA GLU A 402 -28.22 -14.04 -6.92
C GLU A 402 -26.80 -13.42 -6.85
N PRO A 403 -26.18 -13.15 -8.01
CA PRO A 403 -24.90 -12.45 -8.06
C PRO A 403 -25.04 -11.04 -7.49
N VAL A 404 -24.07 -10.64 -6.68
CA VAL A 404 -23.94 -9.28 -6.13
C VAL A 404 -22.71 -8.64 -6.74
N SER A 405 -22.90 -7.57 -7.51
CA SER A 405 -21.80 -6.82 -8.11
C SER A 405 -21.37 -5.65 -7.22
N LEU A 406 -20.07 -5.40 -7.19
CA LEU A 406 -19.46 -4.26 -6.53
C LEU A 406 -19.27 -3.15 -7.56
N TRP A 407 -20.03 -2.07 -7.45
CA TRP A 407 -19.71 -0.84 -8.14
C TRP A 407 -18.80 0.00 -7.25
N TRP A 408 -17.64 0.37 -7.77
CA TRP A 408 -16.74 1.26 -7.06
C TRP A 408 -16.19 2.28 -8.04
N SER A 409 -16.31 3.57 -7.71
CA SER A 409 -15.81 4.65 -8.55
C SER A 409 -14.36 4.44 -9.00
N LEU A 410 -13.51 3.79 -8.19
CA LEU A 410 -12.11 3.45 -8.53
C LEU A 410 -12.01 2.63 -9.81
N LEU A 411 -12.90 1.66 -9.96
CA LEU A 411 -12.89 0.71 -11.07
C LEU A 411 -13.44 1.34 -12.36
N HIS A 412 -14.30 2.35 -12.23
CA HIS A 412 -14.98 3.00 -13.36
C HIS A 412 -14.31 4.28 -13.86
N LEU A 413 -13.68 5.04 -12.95
CA LEU A 413 -13.07 6.31 -13.30
C LEU A 413 -11.61 6.11 -13.71
N ASN A 414 -11.14 6.96 -14.63
CA ASN A 414 -9.72 7.03 -14.93
C ASN A 414 -9.04 7.88 -13.87
N SER A 415 -8.09 7.29 -13.14
CA SER A 415 -7.42 7.97 -12.04
C SER A 415 -6.30 8.88 -12.56
N ARG A 416 -6.42 10.20 -12.34
CA ARG A 416 -5.35 11.18 -12.54
C ARG A 416 -4.55 11.43 -11.25
N PHE A 417 -4.53 10.46 -10.34
CA PHE A 417 -3.97 10.63 -9.00
C PHE A 417 -2.48 11.01 -9.00
N LEU A 418 -1.64 10.25 -9.71
CA LEU A 418 -0.19 10.54 -9.77
C LEU A 418 0.10 11.89 -10.44
N GLU A 419 -0.63 12.20 -11.50
CA GLU A 419 -0.55 13.50 -12.17
C GLU A 419 -0.94 14.65 -11.23
N THR A 420 -2.03 14.47 -10.48
CA THR A 420 -2.49 15.44 -9.49
C THR A 420 -1.40 15.68 -8.45
N LEU A 421 -0.85 14.63 -7.82
CA LEU A 421 0.22 14.78 -6.83
C LEU A 421 1.46 15.47 -7.40
N TYR A 422 1.84 15.15 -8.64
CA TYR A 422 2.94 15.84 -9.33
C TYR A 422 2.70 17.35 -9.43
N HIS A 423 1.48 17.77 -9.78
CA HIS A 423 1.12 19.18 -9.92
C HIS A 423 0.95 19.90 -8.57
N LEU A 424 0.39 19.24 -7.55
CA LEU A 424 0.25 19.84 -6.21
C LEU A 424 1.61 20.26 -5.64
N GLN A 425 2.63 19.42 -5.78
CA GLN A 425 4.01 19.73 -5.34
C GLN A 425 4.63 20.93 -6.06
N ARG A 426 4.19 21.23 -7.27
CA ARG A 426 4.71 22.32 -8.13
C ARG A 426 3.86 23.58 -8.11
N SER A 427 2.68 23.53 -7.48
CA SER A 427 1.74 24.66 -7.45
C SER A 427 2.38 25.87 -6.78
N GLN A 428 2.30 27.03 -7.44
CA GLN A 428 2.91 28.27 -6.97
C GLN A 428 1.94 29.14 -6.15
N ASN A 429 0.64 28.86 -6.23
CA ASN A 429 -0.41 29.61 -5.56
C ASN A 429 -1.64 28.73 -5.32
N LEU A 430 -2.59 29.24 -4.52
CA LEU A 430 -3.81 28.50 -4.18
C LEU A 430 -4.74 28.26 -5.37
N GLU A 431 -4.72 29.10 -6.40
CA GLU A 431 -5.57 28.94 -7.59
C GLU A 431 -5.12 27.73 -8.41
N GLU A 432 -3.81 27.61 -8.71
CA GLU A 432 -3.23 26.41 -9.31
C GLU A 432 -3.50 25.17 -8.46
N PHE A 433 -3.28 25.27 -7.15
CA PHE A 433 -3.52 24.16 -6.24
C PHE A 433 -4.98 23.68 -6.29
N GLN A 434 -5.94 24.60 -6.26
CA GLN A 434 -7.38 24.30 -6.37
C GLN A 434 -7.73 23.69 -7.73
N GLN A 435 -7.15 24.19 -8.81
CA GLN A 435 -7.35 23.63 -10.14
C GLN A 435 -6.89 22.17 -10.17
N TYR A 436 -5.71 21.85 -9.65
CA TYR A 436 -5.18 20.49 -9.71
C TYR A 436 -5.83 19.54 -8.73
N VAL A 437 -6.14 19.98 -7.51
CA VAL A 437 -6.81 19.11 -6.52
C VAL A 437 -8.21 18.69 -6.99
N SER A 438 -8.89 19.51 -7.80
CA SER A 438 -10.17 19.13 -8.43
C SER A 438 -10.06 17.95 -9.40
N GLY A 439 -8.84 17.62 -9.85
CA GLY A 439 -8.53 16.44 -10.65
C GLY A 439 -8.30 15.16 -9.84
N MET A 440 -8.27 15.25 -8.50
CA MET A 440 -8.21 14.08 -7.63
C MET A 440 -9.55 13.33 -7.75
N PRO A 441 -9.57 12.03 -8.08
CA PRO A 441 -10.82 11.28 -8.14
C PRO A 441 -11.53 11.34 -6.78
N LEU A 442 -12.87 11.30 -6.78
CA LEU A 442 -13.72 11.13 -5.58
C LEU A 442 -13.55 9.74 -4.92
N THR A 443 -12.35 9.19 -5.00
CA THR A 443 -11.97 7.88 -4.51
C THR A 443 -10.80 7.94 -3.54
N TYR A 444 -10.24 9.14 -3.35
CA TYR A 444 -9.03 9.41 -2.58
C TYR A 444 -9.21 10.61 -1.68
#